data_AF-Q5E9F2-F1
#
_entry.id   AF-Q5E9F2-F1
#
_cell.length_a   1.000
_cell.length_b   1.000
_cell.length_c   1.000
_cell.angle_alpha   90.00
_cell.angle_beta   90.00
_cell.angle_gamma   90.00
#
_symmetry.space_group_name_H-M   'P 1'
#
loop_
_entity.id
_entity.type
_entity.pdbx_description
1 polymer ?
#
loop_
_entity_poly.entity_id
_entity_poly.type
_entity_poly.pdbx_seq_one_letter_code
_entity_poly.pdbx_strand_id
1 'polypeptide(L)'
;MERPQPDSSMPQDLSEALKEATKEVHTQAENAEFMKNFQKGELTQEGFKLVMASLYHIYVALEEEIERNKENPVYTPLYFPEELHRRASLEQDMAFWYGPRWQEAIPYTQATKRYVQRLQEVGRTEPELLVAHAYTRYLGDLSGGQVLKKIAQKALNLPSSGEGLAFFTFPNIASATKFKQLYRSRMNTLEMTPEVRQRVLDEAKTAFLLNIQLFEELQGLLTQKAKDHDPLQAPELHRRAGSKVQDLAPTKASRGKPQPSVLSQAPLLRWVLTLSFLVATVAVGLYAM
;
A
#
# COMPACT_ATOMS: atom_id res chain seq x y z
N MET A 1 46.73 -0.39 1.20
CA MET A 1 45.41 -0.38 0.55
C MET A 1 44.43 0.09 1.61
N GLU A 2 44.16 1.39 1.66
CA GLU A 2 43.23 1.98 2.63
C GLU A 2 41.80 1.53 2.30
N ARG A 3 41.09 0.96 3.28
CA ARG A 3 39.65 0.70 3.12
C ARG A 3 38.93 2.06 3.09
N PRO A 4 37.98 2.29 2.18
CA PRO A 4 37.12 3.47 2.23
C PRO A 4 36.41 3.50 3.58
N GLN A 5 36.51 4.62 4.30
CA GLN A 5 35.70 4.87 5.49
C GLN A 5 34.22 4.92 5.05
N PRO A 6 33.31 4.18 5.71
CA PRO A 6 31.88 4.33 5.45
C PRO A 6 31.47 5.78 5.73
N ASP A 7 30.54 6.30 4.92
CA ASP A 7 30.06 7.68 4.99
C ASP A 7 29.65 8.02 6.44
N SER A 8 30.47 8.84 7.12
CA SER A 8 30.34 9.19 8.55
C SER A 8 29.07 9.95 8.90
N SER A 9 28.21 10.23 7.92
CA SER A 9 26.95 10.96 8.07
C SER A 9 25.75 10.07 8.45
N MET A 10 25.84 8.74 8.31
CA MET A 10 24.71 7.86 8.59
C MET A 10 24.48 7.65 10.09
N PRO A 11 23.20 7.68 10.57
CA PRO A 11 22.89 7.42 11.97
C PRO A 11 23.43 6.08 12.45
N GLN A 12 23.81 5.98 13.73
CA GLN A 12 24.30 4.73 14.32
C GLN A 12 23.21 3.67 14.41
N ASP A 13 21.98 4.08 14.73
CA ASP A 13 20.83 3.19 14.86
C ASP A 13 20.30 2.77 13.48
N LEU A 14 20.11 1.45 13.28
CA LEU A 14 19.61 0.90 12.02
C LEU A 14 18.22 1.45 11.66
N SER A 15 17.37 1.65 12.66
CA SER A 15 16.03 2.21 12.48
C SER A 15 16.01 3.63 11.93
N GLU A 16 16.95 4.47 12.33
CA GLU A 16 17.11 5.83 11.81
C GLU A 16 17.72 5.82 10.41
N ALA A 17 18.74 4.97 10.19
CA ALA A 17 19.34 4.79 8.87
C ALA A 17 18.32 4.30 7.82
N LEU A 18 17.47 3.33 8.16
CA LEU A 18 16.39 2.85 7.29
C LEU A 18 15.38 3.96 6.98
N LYS A 19 15.00 4.74 7.99
CA LYS A 19 14.06 5.85 7.82
C LYS A 19 14.62 6.90 6.84
N GLU A 20 15.89 7.27 6.99
CA GLU A 20 16.51 8.25 6.10
C GLU A 20 16.69 7.68 4.68
N ALA A 21 17.22 6.47 4.57
CA ALA A 21 17.47 5.81 3.29
C ALA A 21 16.21 5.56 2.45
N THR A 22 15.03 5.43 3.10
CA THR A 22 13.76 5.13 2.43
C THR A 22 12.86 6.35 2.24
N LYS A 23 13.24 7.52 2.74
CA LYS A 23 12.39 8.73 2.73
C LYS A 23 11.91 9.13 1.32
N GLU A 24 12.80 9.09 0.33
CA GLU A 24 12.46 9.45 -1.05
C GLU A 24 11.51 8.43 -1.70
N VAL A 25 11.83 7.13 -1.59
CA VAL A 25 11.00 6.06 -2.16
C VAL A 25 9.67 5.89 -1.43
N HIS A 26 9.60 6.21 -0.13
CA HIS A 26 8.34 6.32 0.62
C HIS A 26 7.45 7.41 0.02
N THR A 27 8.02 8.59 -0.25
CA THR A 27 7.30 9.70 -0.88
C THR A 27 6.79 9.31 -2.27
N GLN A 28 7.60 8.58 -3.05
CA GLN A 28 7.17 8.07 -4.36
C GLN A 28 6.01 7.07 -4.23
N ALA A 29 6.08 6.14 -3.26
CA ALA A 29 5.02 5.15 -3.00
C ALA A 29 3.69 5.79 -2.61
N GLU A 30 3.70 6.81 -1.74
CA GLU A 30 2.48 7.56 -1.38
C GLU A 30 1.92 8.36 -2.56
N ASN A 31 2.78 8.74 -3.52
CA ASN A 31 2.39 9.50 -4.71
C ASN A 31 2.01 8.64 -5.91
N ALA A 32 2.17 7.31 -5.84
CA ALA A 32 1.67 6.39 -6.86
C ALA A 32 0.17 6.59 -7.06
N GLU A 33 -0.30 6.57 -8.31
CA GLU A 33 -1.66 6.98 -8.66
C GLU A 33 -2.74 6.17 -7.91
N PHE A 34 -2.57 4.85 -7.81
CA PHE A 34 -3.45 3.98 -7.02
C PHE A 34 -3.55 4.46 -5.56
N MET A 35 -2.42 4.79 -4.94
CA MET A 35 -2.38 5.22 -3.54
C MET A 35 -2.97 6.61 -3.35
N LYS A 36 -2.74 7.54 -4.29
CA LYS A 36 -3.40 8.85 -4.31
C LYS A 36 -4.91 8.72 -4.40
N ASN A 37 -5.41 7.88 -5.30
CA ASN A 37 -6.85 7.64 -5.46
C ASN A 37 -7.43 7.01 -4.18
N PHE A 38 -6.74 6.01 -3.62
CA PHE A 38 -7.10 5.43 -2.32
C PHE A 38 -7.20 6.51 -1.26
N GLN A 39 -6.17 7.33 -1.07
CA GLN A 39 -6.11 8.36 -0.03
C GLN A 39 -7.18 9.45 -0.18
N LYS A 40 -7.64 9.73 -1.40
CA LYS A 40 -8.78 10.62 -1.68
C LYS A 40 -10.15 9.97 -1.43
N GLY A 41 -10.20 8.66 -1.18
CA GLY A 41 -11.43 7.88 -1.07
C GLY A 41 -12.02 7.49 -2.43
N GLU A 42 -11.28 7.66 -3.53
CA GLU A 42 -11.63 7.22 -4.88
C GLU A 42 -11.27 5.74 -5.07
N LEU A 43 -11.76 4.90 -4.14
CA LEU A 43 -11.45 3.47 -4.05
C LEU A 43 -12.67 2.65 -4.48
N THR A 44 -12.50 1.85 -5.53
CA THR A 44 -13.55 0.89 -5.95
C THR A 44 -13.40 -0.42 -5.18
N GLN A 45 -14.51 -1.15 -5.03
CA GLN A 45 -14.47 -2.50 -4.44
C GLN A 45 -13.53 -3.41 -5.22
N GLU A 46 -13.51 -3.31 -6.55
CA GLU A 46 -12.59 -4.10 -7.39
C GLU A 46 -11.12 -3.76 -7.11
N GLY A 47 -10.77 -2.48 -7.06
CA GLY A 47 -9.39 -2.06 -6.76
C GLY A 47 -8.95 -2.50 -5.36
N PHE A 48 -9.86 -2.43 -4.40
CA PHE A 48 -9.58 -2.91 -3.05
C PHE A 48 -9.37 -4.43 -3.01
N LYS A 49 -10.21 -5.19 -3.71
CA LYS A 49 -10.04 -6.65 -3.85
C LYS A 49 -8.67 -7.03 -4.44
N LEU A 50 -8.25 -6.35 -5.51
CA LEU A 50 -6.95 -6.57 -6.14
C LEU A 50 -5.77 -6.33 -5.19
N VAL A 51 -5.77 -5.21 -4.46
CA VAL A 51 -4.67 -4.92 -3.52
C VAL A 51 -4.67 -5.91 -2.36
N MET A 52 -5.84 -6.25 -1.79
CA MET A 52 -5.92 -7.20 -0.68
C MET A 52 -5.48 -8.62 -1.10
N ALA A 53 -5.84 -9.08 -2.30
CA ALA A 53 -5.35 -10.35 -2.84
C ALA A 53 -3.84 -10.34 -3.08
N SER A 54 -3.29 -9.23 -3.58
CA SER A 54 -1.85 -9.07 -3.75
C SER A 54 -1.12 -9.12 -2.40
N LEU A 55 -1.65 -8.43 -1.39
CA LEU A 55 -1.12 -8.47 -0.02
C LEU A 55 -1.18 -9.89 0.56
N TYR A 56 -2.27 -10.64 0.35
CA TYR A 56 -2.34 -12.04 0.78
C TYR A 56 -1.12 -12.85 0.30
N HIS A 57 -0.82 -12.82 -1.01
CA HIS A 57 0.33 -13.54 -1.55
C HIS A 57 1.68 -13.03 -0.99
N ILE A 58 1.83 -11.72 -0.82
CA ILE A 58 3.04 -11.09 -0.28
C ILE A 58 3.29 -11.51 1.18
N TYR A 59 2.27 -11.44 2.04
CA TYR A 59 2.42 -11.82 3.44
C TYR A 59 2.57 -13.33 3.63
N VAL A 60 1.91 -14.15 2.81
CA VAL A 60 2.17 -15.60 2.82
C VAL A 60 3.66 -15.87 2.56
N ALA A 61 4.25 -15.25 1.53
CA ALA A 61 5.66 -15.43 1.22
C ALA A 61 6.59 -14.85 2.30
N LEU A 62 6.31 -13.63 2.77
CA LEU A 62 7.10 -12.99 3.82
C LEU A 62 7.09 -13.83 5.11
N GLU A 63 5.92 -14.28 5.55
CA GLU A 63 5.76 -15.02 6.80
C GLU A 63 6.30 -16.45 6.71
N GLU A 64 6.22 -17.10 5.54
CA GLU A 64 6.91 -18.38 5.30
C GLU A 64 8.43 -18.25 5.44
N GLU A 65 9.01 -17.16 4.93
CA GLU A 65 10.44 -16.91 5.03
C GLU A 65 10.87 -16.40 6.41
N ILE A 66 9.98 -15.73 7.16
CA ILE A 66 10.16 -15.43 8.59
C ILE A 66 10.19 -16.73 9.39
N GLU A 67 9.23 -17.63 9.18
CA GLU A 67 9.20 -18.93 9.88
C GLU A 67 10.43 -19.77 9.58
N ARG A 68 10.96 -19.72 8.34
CA ARG A 68 12.21 -20.37 7.98
C ARG A 68 13.41 -19.84 8.77
N ASN A 69 13.43 -18.54 9.05
CA ASN A 69 14.56 -17.83 9.65
C ASN A 69 14.33 -17.41 11.11
N LYS A 70 13.29 -17.93 11.79
CA LYS A 70 12.93 -17.50 13.15
C LYS A 70 14.02 -17.75 14.20
N GLU A 71 14.82 -18.80 14.01
CA GLU A 71 15.96 -19.14 14.89
C GLU A 71 17.30 -18.56 14.37
N ASN A 72 17.29 -17.84 13.24
CA ASN A 72 18.50 -17.24 12.68
C ASN A 72 18.78 -15.90 13.39
N PRO A 73 19.93 -15.72 14.07
CA PRO A 73 20.23 -14.51 14.85
C PRO A 73 20.10 -13.18 14.09
N VAL A 74 20.23 -13.21 12.77
CA VAL A 74 20.06 -12.03 11.90
C VAL A 74 18.60 -11.53 11.83
N TYR A 75 17.63 -12.32 12.31
CA TYR A 75 16.21 -11.97 12.33
C TYR A 75 15.51 -12.25 13.67
N THR A 76 15.92 -13.25 14.45
CA THR A 76 15.26 -13.68 15.70
C THR A 76 14.80 -12.54 16.62
N PRO A 77 15.57 -11.44 16.83
CA PRO A 77 15.11 -10.31 17.66
C PRO A 77 13.81 -9.62 17.21
N LEU A 78 13.39 -9.84 15.95
CA LEU A 78 12.21 -9.28 15.30
C LEU A 78 11.07 -10.29 15.08
N TYR A 79 11.20 -11.50 15.63
CA TYR A 79 10.18 -12.54 15.52
C TYR A 79 9.00 -12.27 16.48
N PHE A 80 7.96 -11.61 15.97
CA PHE A 80 6.73 -11.26 16.70
C PHE A 80 5.48 -11.80 15.96
N PRO A 81 5.30 -13.14 15.85
CA PRO A 81 4.25 -13.71 15.04
C PRO A 81 2.84 -13.35 15.53
N GLU A 82 2.61 -13.43 16.85
CA GLU A 82 1.30 -13.15 17.44
C GLU A 82 0.88 -11.69 17.22
N GLU A 83 1.81 -10.76 17.31
CA GLU A 83 1.54 -9.34 17.16
C GLU A 83 1.44 -8.93 15.69
N LEU A 84 2.29 -9.46 14.82
CA LEU A 84 2.50 -8.93 13.46
C LEU A 84 2.03 -9.80 12.30
N HIS A 85 1.96 -11.13 12.42
CA HIS A 85 1.58 -11.95 11.26
C HIS A 85 0.17 -11.59 10.77
N ARG A 86 0.04 -11.41 9.46
CA ARG A 86 -1.15 -10.94 8.74
C ARG A 86 -1.81 -12.05 7.95
N ARG A 87 -1.15 -13.17 7.65
CA ARG A 87 -1.73 -14.26 6.83
C ARG A 87 -3.12 -14.66 7.29
N ALA A 88 -3.31 -14.99 8.57
CA ALA A 88 -4.62 -15.41 9.09
C ALA A 88 -5.70 -14.33 8.94
N SER A 89 -5.33 -13.05 9.09
CA SER A 89 -6.26 -11.93 8.88
C SER A 89 -6.59 -11.75 7.39
N LEU A 90 -5.60 -11.92 6.51
CA LEU A 90 -5.80 -11.85 5.07
C LEU A 90 -6.64 -13.02 4.55
N GLU A 91 -6.50 -14.23 5.08
CA GLU A 91 -7.36 -15.37 4.74
C GLU A 91 -8.84 -15.09 5.09
N GLN A 92 -9.12 -14.44 6.22
CA GLN A 92 -10.47 -13.97 6.58
C GLN A 92 -10.99 -12.92 5.59
N ASP A 93 -10.16 -11.93 5.25
CA ASP A 93 -10.52 -10.91 4.27
C ASP A 93 -10.75 -11.52 2.89
N MET A 94 -9.95 -12.50 2.46
CA MET A 94 -10.15 -13.19 1.18
C MET A 94 -11.48 -13.93 1.13
N ALA A 95 -11.85 -14.63 2.21
CA ALA A 95 -13.15 -15.28 2.32
C ALA A 95 -14.32 -14.28 2.27
N PHE A 96 -14.17 -13.11 2.91
CA PHE A 96 -15.17 -12.03 2.84
C PHE A 96 -15.32 -11.47 1.41
N TRP A 97 -14.20 -11.17 0.74
CA TRP A 97 -14.20 -10.45 -0.53
C TRP A 97 -14.41 -11.33 -1.77
N TYR A 98 -13.97 -12.59 -1.73
CA TYR A 98 -13.99 -13.53 -2.85
C TYR A 98 -14.86 -14.77 -2.59
N GLY A 99 -15.44 -14.89 -1.39
CA GLY A 99 -16.35 -15.98 -1.02
C GLY A 99 -15.62 -17.27 -0.61
N PRO A 100 -16.36 -18.38 -0.39
CA PRO A 100 -15.81 -19.61 0.18
C PRO A 100 -14.73 -20.31 -0.67
N ARG A 101 -14.70 -20.05 -1.99
CA ARG A 101 -13.72 -20.61 -2.94
C ARG A 101 -12.64 -19.59 -3.31
N TRP A 102 -12.32 -18.68 -2.40
CA TRP A 102 -11.39 -17.58 -2.65
C TRP A 102 -10.01 -18.06 -3.13
N GLN A 103 -9.54 -19.23 -2.68
CA GLN A 103 -8.23 -19.77 -3.06
C GLN A 103 -8.09 -19.96 -4.59
N GLU A 104 -9.18 -20.27 -5.28
CA GLU A 104 -9.20 -20.44 -6.74
C GLU A 104 -9.53 -19.12 -7.48
N ALA A 105 -10.06 -18.12 -6.78
CA ALA A 105 -10.62 -16.91 -7.36
C ALA A 105 -9.70 -15.68 -7.25
N ILE A 106 -8.77 -15.66 -6.30
CA ILE A 106 -7.88 -14.52 -6.08
C ILE A 106 -6.84 -14.41 -7.21
N PRO A 107 -6.59 -13.19 -7.73
CA PRO A 107 -5.60 -12.99 -8.79
C PRO A 107 -4.18 -13.01 -8.23
N TYR A 108 -3.27 -13.61 -8.99
CA TYR A 108 -1.83 -13.56 -8.72
C TYR A 108 -1.11 -12.80 -9.86
N THR A 109 -1.07 -11.47 -9.73
CA THR A 109 -0.58 -10.57 -10.77
C THR A 109 0.94 -10.66 -10.97
N GLN A 110 1.47 -10.10 -12.06
CA GLN A 110 2.89 -10.24 -12.37
C GLN A 110 3.78 -9.44 -11.40
N ALA A 111 3.37 -8.25 -10.95
CA ALA A 111 4.08 -7.51 -9.92
C ALA A 111 4.06 -8.24 -8.57
N THR A 112 2.92 -8.84 -8.21
CA THR A 112 2.81 -9.67 -7.01
C THR A 112 3.76 -10.87 -7.07
N LYS A 113 3.83 -11.56 -8.22
CA LYS A 113 4.79 -12.65 -8.47
C LYS A 113 6.24 -12.21 -8.28
N ARG A 114 6.62 -11.06 -8.85
CA ARG A 114 7.98 -10.50 -8.68
C ARG A 114 8.29 -10.22 -7.21
N TYR A 115 7.33 -9.67 -6.47
CA TYR A 115 7.53 -9.36 -5.07
C TYR A 115 7.70 -10.62 -4.22
N VAL A 116 6.84 -11.63 -4.43
CA VAL A 116 6.94 -12.94 -3.79
C VAL A 116 8.28 -13.63 -4.11
N GLN A 117 8.72 -13.56 -5.36
CA GLN A 117 10.01 -14.14 -5.78
C GLN A 117 11.18 -13.49 -5.02
N ARG A 118 11.21 -12.16 -4.89
CA ARG A 118 12.27 -11.49 -4.13
C ARG A 118 12.23 -11.84 -2.65
N LEU A 119 11.04 -11.95 -2.04
CA LEU A 119 10.89 -12.38 -0.65
C LEU A 119 11.46 -13.79 -0.43
N GLN A 120 11.15 -14.72 -1.33
CA GLN A 120 11.67 -16.09 -1.28
C GLN A 120 13.19 -16.15 -1.52
N GLU A 121 13.73 -15.32 -2.41
CA GLU A 121 15.18 -15.21 -2.62
C GLU A 121 15.87 -14.70 -1.35
N VAL A 122 15.42 -13.56 -0.80
CA VAL A 122 15.95 -12.99 0.44
C VAL A 122 15.90 -14.00 1.58
N GLY A 123 14.74 -14.62 1.82
CA GLY A 123 14.58 -15.59 2.90
C GLY A 123 15.46 -16.83 2.78
N ARG A 124 15.81 -17.25 1.56
CA ARG A 124 16.57 -18.49 1.31
C ARG A 124 18.07 -18.27 1.19
N THR A 125 18.51 -17.13 0.65
CA THR A 125 19.92 -16.91 0.29
C THR A 125 20.56 -15.71 0.95
N GLU A 126 19.78 -14.73 1.43
CA GLU A 126 20.27 -13.51 2.07
C GLU A 126 19.41 -13.13 3.30
N PRO A 127 19.24 -14.04 4.29
CA PRO A 127 18.28 -13.87 5.37
C PRO A 127 18.53 -12.64 6.25
N GLU A 128 19.76 -12.11 6.27
CA GLU A 128 20.11 -10.85 6.92
C GLU A 128 19.38 -9.63 6.33
N LEU A 129 18.84 -9.74 5.11
CA LEU A 129 18.08 -8.68 4.45
C LEU A 129 16.57 -8.79 4.71
N LEU A 130 16.09 -9.88 5.34
CA LEU A 130 14.67 -10.10 5.60
C LEU A 130 14.06 -9.00 6.49
N VAL A 131 14.86 -8.44 7.39
CA VAL A 131 14.51 -7.26 8.21
C VAL A 131 14.03 -6.08 7.36
N ALA A 132 14.60 -5.86 6.17
CA ALA A 132 14.23 -4.75 5.31
C ALA A 132 12.77 -4.85 4.83
N HIS A 133 12.34 -6.06 4.47
CA HIS A 133 10.95 -6.33 4.05
C HIS A 133 9.98 -6.28 5.23
N ALA A 134 10.33 -6.92 6.34
CA ALA A 134 9.52 -6.90 7.56
C ALA A 134 9.32 -5.48 8.11
N TYR A 135 10.39 -4.68 8.17
CA TYR A 135 10.36 -3.26 8.52
C TYR A 135 9.41 -2.48 7.62
N THR A 136 9.59 -2.59 6.30
CA THR A 136 8.84 -1.80 5.30
C THR A 136 7.35 -2.10 5.37
N ARG A 137 6.98 -3.38 5.50
CA ARG A 137 5.60 -3.82 5.57
C ARG A 137 4.97 -3.53 6.95
N TYR A 138 5.45 -4.17 8.01
CA TYR A 138 4.78 -4.13 9.32
C TYR A 138 4.73 -2.74 9.95
N LEU A 139 5.81 -1.95 9.87
CA LEU A 139 5.78 -0.59 10.42
C LEU A 139 4.92 0.36 9.57
N GLY A 140 4.80 0.08 8.27
CA GLY A 140 3.85 0.74 7.37
C GLY A 140 2.40 0.49 7.78
N ASP A 141 2.03 -0.77 8.02
CA ASP A 141 0.67 -1.16 8.41
C ASP A 141 0.26 -0.57 9.78
N LEU A 142 1.19 -0.54 10.73
CA LEU A 142 1.02 0.08 12.05
C LEU A 142 1.07 1.62 12.03
N SER A 143 1.31 2.21 10.86
CA SER A 143 1.34 3.65 10.65
C SER A 143 0.27 4.06 9.64
N GLY A 144 0.60 4.12 8.35
CA GLY A 144 -0.31 4.53 7.29
C GLY A 144 -1.52 3.59 7.13
N GLY A 145 -1.35 2.29 7.43
CA GLY A 145 -2.43 1.30 7.34
C GLY A 145 -3.66 1.66 8.18
N GLN A 146 -3.47 2.31 9.34
CA GLN A 146 -4.59 2.73 10.21
C GLN A 146 -5.41 3.88 9.60
N VAL A 147 -4.78 4.73 8.79
CA VAL A 147 -5.47 5.77 8.02
C VAL A 147 -6.21 5.14 6.84
N LEU A 148 -5.55 4.25 6.10
CA LEU A 148 -6.13 3.52 4.97
C LEU A 148 -7.35 2.69 5.39
N LYS A 149 -7.32 2.04 6.57
CA LYS A 149 -8.48 1.34 7.14
C LYS A 149 -9.73 2.22 7.20
N LYS A 150 -9.60 3.43 7.74
CA LYS A 150 -10.72 4.38 7.88
C LYS A 150 -11.25 4.84 6.52
N ILE A 151 -10.34 5.06 5.57
CA ILE A 151 -10.70 5.48 4.22
C ILE A 151 -11.43 4.36 3.49
N ALA A 152 -10.90 3.12 3.53
CA ALA A 152 -11.54 1.95 2.93
C ALA A 152 -12.93 1.70 3.54
N GLN A 153 -13.04 1.77 4.87
CA GLN A 153 -14.30 1.58 5.57
C GLN A 153 -15.38 2.57 5.09
N LYS A 154 -15.01 3.85 4.96
CA LYS A 154 -15.92 4.89 4.47
C LYS A 154 -16.23 4.75 2.98
N ALA A 155 -15.21 4.58 2.14
CA ALA A 155 -15.36 4.56 0.69
C ALA A 155 -16.17 3.34 0.20
N LEU A 156 -16.04 2.19 0.88
CA LEU A 156 -16.68 0.93 0.51
C LEU A 156 -17.90 0.59 1.36
N ASN A 157 -18.35 1.49 2.24
CA ASN A 157 -19.48 1.29 3.15
C ASN A 157 -19.37 -0.02 3.98
N LEU A 158 -18.18 -0.30 4.51
CA LEU A 158 -17.93 -1.53 5.28
C LEU A 158 -18.46 -1.43 6.72
N PRO A 159 -18.87 -2.58 7.30
CA PRO A 159 -19.45 -2.59 8.64
C PRO A 159 -18.42 -2.17 9.70
N SER A 160 -18.91 -1.58 10.79
CA SER A 160 -18.07 -1.15 11.92
C SER A 160 -17.49 -2.31 12.74
N SER A 161 -18.02 -3.52 12.56
CA SER A 161 -17.53 -4.75 13.18
C SER A 161 -16.18 -5.22 12.64
N GLY A 162 -15.75 -4.72 11.47
CA GLY A 162 -14.40 -4.92 10.94
C GLY A 162 -14.25 -6.02 9.89
N GLU A 163 -15.33 -6.71 9.50
CA GLU A 163 -15.31 -7.68 8.42
C GLU A 163 -14.82 -7.05 7.10
N GLY A 164 -13.94 -7.77 6.40
CA GLY A 164 -13.27 -7.29 5.19
C GLY A 164 -12.10 -6.35 5.43
N LEU A 165 -11.78 -6.03 6.69
CA LEU A 165 -10.66 -5.17 7.12
C LEU A 165 -9.84 -5.80 8.26
N ALA A 166 -9.83 -7.14 8.38
CA ALA A 166 -9.09 -7.85 9.41
C ALA A 166 -7.58 -7.56 9.31
N PHE A 167 -7.03 -7.48 8.09
CA PHE A 167 -5.63 -7.13 7.84
C PHE A 167 -5.14 -5.89 8.59
N PHE A 168 -5.96 -4.84 8.63
CA PHE A 168 -5.62 -3.57 9.26
C PHE A 168 -5.78 -3.58 10.79
N THR A 169 -6.21 -4.70 11.37
CA THR A 169 -6.51 -4.85 12.79
C THR A 169 -5.44 -5.71 13.45
N PHE A 170 -4.86 -5.20 14.54
CA PHE A 170 -3.78 -5.86 15.28
C PHE A 170 -4.28 -6.15 16.70
N PRO A 171 -5.08 -7.22 16.91
CA PRO A 171 -5.73 -7.48 18.19
C PRO A 171 -4.74 -7.70 19.34
N ASN A 172 -3.54 -8.20 19.02
CA ASN A 172 -2.47 -8.46 19.98
C ASN A 172 -1.55 -7.24 20.24
N ILE A 173 -1.87 -6.06 19.69
CA ILE A 173 -1.12 -4.82 19.90
C ILE A 173 -2.03 -3.76 20.54
N ALA A 174 -1.88 -3.56 21.85
CA ALA A 174 -2.66 -2.55 22.59
C ALA A 174 -2.31 -1.10 22.21
N SER A 175 -1.06 -0.83 21.81
CA SER A 175 -0.62 0.49 21.38
C SER A 175 0.37 0.39 20.23
N ALA A 176 -0.07 0.76 19.02
CA ALA A 176 0.78 0.78 17.84
C ALA A 176 2.04 1.64 18.05
N THR A 177 1.94 2.78 18.74
CA THR A 177 3.10 3.63 19.03
C THR A 177 4.15 2.93 19.88
N LYS A 178 3.75 2.30 21.00
CA LYS A 178 4.67 1.58 21.89
C LYS A 178 5.28 0.37 21.18
N PHE A 179 4.48 -0.37 20.42
CA PHE A 179 4.98 -1.52 19.68
C PHE A 179 5.98 -1.13 18.59
N LYS A 180 5.74 -0.05 17.84
CA LYS A 180 6.71 0.47 16.88
C LYS A 180 8.03 0.93 17.54
N GLN A 181 7.97 1.50 18.74
CA GLN A 181 9.18 1.84 19.51
C GLN A 181 9.95 0.58 19.94
N LEU A 182 9.25 -0.43 20.47
CA LEU A 182 9.83 -1.73 20.79
C LEU A 182 10.50 -2.37 19.58
N TYR A 183 9.78 -2.45 18.45
CA TYR A 183 10.30 -3.06 17.22
C TYR A 183 11.56 -2.35 16.72
N ARG A 184 11.59 -1.01 16.73
CA ARG A 184 12.80 -0.23 16.37
C ARG A 184 13.95 -0.50 17.33
N SER A 185 13.70 -0.56 18.63
CA SER A 185 14.72 -0.88 19.62
C SER A 185 15.30 -2.27 19.39
N ARG A 186 14.47 -3.28 19.09
CA ARG A 186 14.92 -4.64 18.75
C ARG A 186 15.69 -4.71 17.44
N MET A 187 15.28 -3.93 16.45
CA MET A 187 15.98 -3.85 15.17
C MET A 187 17.38 -3.26 15.33
N ASN A 188 17.54 -2.28 16.23
CA ASN A 188 18.84 -1.69 16.56
C ASN A 188 19.78 -2.68 17.30
N THR A 189 19.30 -3.82 17.81
CA THR A 189 20.15 -4.85 18.42
C THR A 189 20.69 -5.89 17.43
N LEU A 190 20.32 -5.81 16.14
CA LEU A 190 20.83 -6.72 15.13
C LEU A 190 22.31 -6.43 14.86
N GLU A 191 23.16 -7.43 15.09
CA GLU A 191 24.59 -7.34 14.77
C GLU A 191 24.80 -7.51 13.27
N MET A 192 25.47 -6.53 12.64
CA MET A 192 25.76 -6.57 11.21
C MET A 192 27.02 -5.76 10.87
N THR A 193 27.74 -6.21 9.85
CA THR A 193 28.88 -5.45 9.31
C THR A 193 28.39 -4.22 8.53
N PRO A 194 29.24 -3.21 8.30
CA PRO A 194 28.89 -2.06 7.45
C PRO A 194 28.36 -2.46 6.06
N GLU A 195 28.90 -3.53 5.47
CA GLU A 195 28.47 -4.04 4.16
C GLU A 195 27.06 -4.64 4.20
N VAL A 196 26.75 -5.44 5.24
CA VAL A 196 25.39 -5.95 5.46
C VAL A 196 24.43 -4.81 5.73
N ARG A 197 24.81 -3.84 6.57
CA ARG A 197 24.00 -2.65 6.85
C ARG A 197 23.62 -1.93 5.57
N GLN A 198 24.59 -1.67 4.68
CA GLN A 198 24.32 -1.03 3.40
C GLN A 198 23.34 -1.84 2.54
N ARG A 199 23.53 -3.16 2.43
CA ARG A 199 22.59 -4.03 1.71
C ARG A 199 21.18 -4.02 2.31
N VAL A 200 21.03 -3.95 3.64
CA VAL A 200 19.72 -3.82 4.31
C VAL A 200 19.02 -2.51 3.91
N LEU A 201 19.76 -1.41 3.82
CA LEU A 201 19.21 -0.12 3.40
C LEU A 201 18.77 -0.15 1.93
N ASP A 202 19.57 -0.74 1.06
CA ASP A 202 19.25 -0.86 -0.36
C ASP A 202 18.10 -1.85 -0.61
N GLU A 203 18.02 -2.94 0.17
CA GLU A 203 16.89 -3.86 0.12
C GLU A 203 15.59 -3.21 0.60
N ALA A 204 15.66 -2.30 1.58
CA ALA A 204 14.49 -1.55 2.01
C ALA A 204 13.97 -0.64 0.88
N LYS A 205 14.87 -0.01 0.10
CA LYS A 205 14.47 0.71 -1.11
C LYS A 205 13.84 -0.22 -2.14
N THR A 206 14.42 -1.40 -2.36
CA THR A 206 13.86 -2.44 -3.22
C THR A 206 12.44 -2.84 -2.79
N ALA A 207 12.20 -3.01 -1.49
CA ALA A 207 10.86 -3.30 -0.95
C ALA A 207 9.84 -2.19 -1.29
N PHE A 208 10.22 -0.91 -1.15
CA PHE A 208 9.36 0.20 -1.58
C PHE A 208 9.11 0.20 -3.09
N LEU A 209 10.14 -0.02 -3.91
CA LEU A 209 10.02 -0.09 -5.37
C LEU A 209 9.09 -1.23 -5.83
N LEU A 210 9.15 -2.39 -5.18
CA LEU A 210 8.25 -3.50 -5.45
C LEU A 210 6.78 -3.16 -5.12
N ASN A 211 6.54 -2.40 -4.04
CA ASN A 211 5.20 -1.89 -3.73
C ASN A 211 4.74 -0.84 -4.76
N ILE A 212 5.61 0.07 -5.21
CA ILE A 212 5.30 1.05 -6.26
C ILE A 212 4.88 0.34 -7.55
N GLN A 213 5.69 -0.62 -8.02
CA GLN A 213 5.41 -1.40 -9.22
C GLN A 213 4.09 -2.18 -9.11
N LEU A 214 3.77 -2.69 -7.92
CA LEU A 214 2.48 -3.31 -7.65
C LEU A 214 1.35 -2.29 -7.84
N PHE A 215 1.43 -1.14 -7.17
CA PHE A 215 0.40 -0.10 -7.25
C PHE A 215 0.19 0.42 -8.68
N GLU A 216 1.27 0.60 -9.45
CA GLU A 216 1.22 0.97 -10.86
C GLU A 216 0.54 -0.11 -11.72
N GLU A 217 0.87 -1.38 -11.51
CA GLU A 217 0.23 -2.50 -12.21
C GLU A 217 -1.27 -2.58 -11.88
N LEU A 218 -1.66 -2.45 -10.61
CA LEU A 218 -3.06 -2.48 -10.20
C LEU A 218 -3.84 -1.30 -10.80
N GLN A 219 -3.28 -0.09 -10.82
CA GLN A 219 -3.91 1.06 -11.48
C GLN A 219 -4.08 0.82 -12.99
N GLY A 220 -3.07 0.24 -13.63
CA GLY A 220 -3.12 -0.13 -15.04
C GLY A 220 -4.27 -1.11 -15.35
N LEU A 221 -4.42 -2.16 -14.55
CA LEU A 221 -5.50 -3.15 -14.69
C LEU A 221 -6.89 -2.51 -14.52
N LEU A 222 -7.07 -1.65 -13.51
CA LEU A 222 -8.32 -0.95 -13.28
C LEU A 222 -8.68 0.00 -14.44
N THR A 223 -7.69 0.69 -14.98
CA THR A 223 -7.88 1.63 -16.09
C THR A 223 -8.22 0.90 -17.39
N GLN A 224 -7.57 -0.23 -17.67
CA GLN A 224 -7.87 -1.05 -18.85
C GLN A 224 -9.32 -1.57 -18.79
N LYS A 225 -9.71 -2.14 -17.65
CA LYS A 225 -11.06 -2.68 -17.49
C LYS A 225 -12.16 -1.61 -17.57
N ALA A 226 -11.89 -0.39 -17.09
CA ALA A 226 -12.81 0.73 -17.24
C ALA A 226 -13.02 1.11 -18.72
N LYS A 227 -11.98 1.03 -19.55
CA LYS A 227 -12.07 1.26 -21.01
C LYS A 227 -12.86 0.15 -21.71
N ASP A 228 -12.69 -1.11 -21.30
CA ASP A 228 -13.40 -2.24 -21.90
C ASP A 228 -14.91 -2.22 -21.58
N HIS A 229 -15.32 -1.63 -20.46
CA HIS A 229 -16.72 -1.50 -20.06
C HIS A 229 -17.43 -0.23 -20.57
N ASP A 230 -16.73 0.69 -21.23
CA ASP A 230 -17.32 1.87 -21.88
C ASP A 230 -17.24 1.81 -23.43
N PRO A 231 -18.05 0.95 -24.09
CA PRO A 231 -18.21 0.97 -25.53
C PRO A 231 -19.32 1.97 -25.92
N LEU A 232 -19.13 3.27 -25.67
CA LEU A 232 -20.00 4.32 -26.22
C LEU A 232 -19.26 5.18 -27.26
N GLN A 233 -19.58 4.84 -28.51
CA GLN A 233 -19.67 5.69 -29.70
C GLN A 233 -18.40 5.93 -30.53
N ALA A 234 -18.13 4.99 -31.44
CA ALA A 234 -17.73 5.34 -32.79
C ALA A 234 -18.70 4.67 -33.78
N PRO A 235 -19.63 5.40 -34.43
CA PRO A 235 -20.22 4.94 -35.67
C PRO A 235 -19.32 5.43 -36.81
N GLU A 236 -18.62 4.51 -37.46
CA GLU A 236 -18.00 4.77 -38.74
C GLU A 236 -19.05 5.32 -39.72
N LEU A 237 -18.70 6.46 -40.32
CA LEU A 237 -19.48 7.19 -41.31
C LEU A 237 -19.68 6.37 -42.59
N HIS A 238 -20.75 5.59 -42.66
CA HIS A 238 -21.29 5.13 -43.94
C HIS A 238 -22.12 6.22 -44.61
N ARG A 239 -21.40 7.04 -45.39
CA ARG A 239 -21.92 7.91 -46.45
C ARG A 239 -22.77 7.09 -47.43
N ARG A 240 -24.09 7.30 -47.47
CA ARG A 240 -24.93 6.92 -48.62
C ARG A 240 -25.82 8.08 -49.04
N ALA A 241 -25.59 8.49 -50.28
CA ALA A 241 -26.30 9.54 -51.00
C ALA A 241 -27.71 9.11 -51.41
N GLY A 242 -28.66 10.05 -51.50
CA GLY A 242 -29.87 9.87 -52.30
C GLY A 242 -31.08 10.74 -51.91
N SER A 243 -31.39 11.71 -52.79
CA SER A 243 -32.73 12.29 -53.07
C SER A 243 -33.40 13.20 -52.01
N LYS A 244 -33.45 14.55 -52.19
CA LYS A 244 -34.53 15.35 -52.85
C LYS A 244 -35.93 15.03 -52.29
N VAL A 245 -36.71 15.95 -51.69
CA VAL A 245 -37.40 17.15 -52.27
C VAL A 245 -38.01 18.03 -51.14
N GLN A 246 -37.90 19.36 -51.29
CA GLN A 246 -38.79 20.53 -50.99
C GLN A 246 -40.14 20.29 -50.26
N ASP A 247 -40.77 21.18 -49.48
CA ASP A 247 -40.72 22.63 -49.30
C ASP A 247 -41.59 23.05 -48.08
N LEU A 248 -41.52 24.34 -47.70
CA LEU A 248 -42.49 25.16 -46.91
C LEU A 248 -42.32 25.35 -45.36
N ALA A 249 -41.64 26.47 -45.11
CA ALA A 249 -41.60 27.49 -44.04
C ALA A 249 -42.73 27.67 -42.97
N PRO A 250 -42.46 28.44 -41.88
CA PRO A 250 -42.92 28.15 -40.52
C PRO A 250 -43.80 29.23 -39.83
N THR A 251 -44.39 28.89 -38.68
CA THR A 251 -45.11 29.84 -37.78
C THR A 251 -44.57 29.82 -36.35
N LYS A 252 -44.41 31.03 -35.81
CA LYS A 252 -43.84 31.43 -34.51
C LYS A 252 -44.75 31.10 -33.31
N ALA A 253 -44.16 30.71 -32.16
CA ALA A 253 -44.59 31.09 -30.81
C ALA A 253 -43.46 30.79 -29.79
N SER A 254 -42.80 31.81 -29.25
CA SER A 254 -42.93 32.30 -27.86
C SER A 254 -42.46 31.32 -26.77
N ARG A 255 -41.20 31.41 -26.31
CA ARG A 255 -40.74 32.19 -25.13
C ARG A 255 -40.98 31.47 -23.78
N GLY A 256 -39.93 30.87 -23.24
CA GLY A 256 -39.81 30.42 -21.85
C GLY A 256 -38.34 30.21 -21.49
N LYS A 257 -37.82 31.04 -20.58
CA LYS A 257 -36.40 31.12 -20.16
C LYS A 257 -35.92 29.88 -19.39
N PRO A 258 -34.61 29.57 -19.40
CA PRO A 258 -34.01 28.55 -18.53
C PRO A 258 -33.78 29.10 -17.11
N GLN A 259 -34.06 28.29 -16.09
CA GLN A 259 -33.60 28.52 -14.71
C GLN A 259 -32.34 27.68 -14.45
N PRO A 260 -31.24 28.28 -13.97
CA PRO A 260 -30.17 27.57 -13.30
C PRO A 260 -30.39 27.65 -11.78
N SER A 261 -30.56 26.51 -11.11
CA SER A 261 -30.44 26.39 -9.66
C SER A 261 -29.09 25.72 -9.36
N VAL A 262 -28.07 26.46 -8.92
CA VAL A 262 -27.83 26.88 -7.53
C VAL A 262 -27.22 25.73 -6.71
N LEU A 263 -25.92 25.93 -6.46
CA LEU A 263 -25.12 25.50 -5.30
C LEU A 263 -25.15 24.02 -4.87
N SER A 264 -24.00 23.37 -5.02
CA SER A 264 -23.32 22.81 -3.86
C SER A 264 -21.81 22.98 -4.02
N GLN A 265 -21.29 24.02 -3.39
CA GLN A 265 -19.87 24.18 -3.09
C GLN A 265 -19.54 23.28 -1.89
N ALA A 266 -18.57 22.39 -2.04
CA ALA A 266 -17.81 21.89 -0.91
C ALA A 266 -16.35 21.63 -1.34
N PRO A 267 -15.44 22.62 -1.21
CA PRO A 267 -14.02 22.39 -1.29
C PRO A 267 -13.45 22.30 0.13
N LEU A 268 -13.63 21.18 0.83
CA LEU A 268 -13.07 21.00 2.19
C LEU A 268 -12.66 19.54 2.45
N LEU A 269 -11.60 19.06 1.79
CA LEU A 269 -10.85 17.89 2.29
C LEU A 269 -9.41 17.93 1.74
N ARG A 270 -8.65 18.97 2.08
CA ARG A 270 -7.28 19.21 1.59
C ARG A 270 -6.18 19.12 2.67
N TRP A 271 -6.42 18.45 3.81
CA TRP A 271 -5.49 18.44 4.97
C TRP A 271 -5.35 17.11 5.75
N VAL A 272 -5.47 15.93 5.12
CA VAL A 272 -5.26 14.65 5.84
C VAL A 272 -4.04 13.84 5.35
N LEU A 273 -3.22 14.39 4.46
CA LEU A 273 -2.06 13.67 3.86
C LEU A 273 -0.67 14.11 4.35
N THR A 274 -0.58 14.73 5.52
CA THR A 274 0.70 15.16 6.12
C THR A 274 0.82 14.77 7.60
N LEU A 275 0.22 13.66 8.01
CA LEU A 275 0.39 13.13 9.37
C LEU A 275 0.63 11.61 9.39
N SER A 276 1.89 11.22 9.19
CA SER A 276 2.45 10.00 9.78
C SER A 276 3.92 10.11 10.20
N PHE A 277 4.55 11.30 10.15
CA PHE A 277 5.93 11.45 10.65
C PHE A 277 6.29 12.82 11.26
N LEU A 278 5.32 13.51 11.84
CA LEU A 278 5.55 14.66 12.72
C LEU A 278 4.85 14.37 14.05
N VAL A 279 5.61 13.86 15.02
CA VAL A 279 5.45 13.90 16.50
C VAL A 279 6.14 12.67 17.12
N ALA A 280 7.42 12.83 17.46
CA ALA A 280 8.07 12.30 18.65
C ALA A 280 9.43 13.01 18.77
N THR A 281 9.31 14.27 19.17
CA THR A 281 10.33 15.16 19.71
C THR A 281 11.21 14.48 20.76
N VAL A 282 12.50 14.78 20.65
CA VAL A 282 13.51 14.87 21.74
C VAL A 282 12.86 15.29 23.07
N ALA A 283 12.79 14.35 24.02
CA ALA A 283 12.59 14.48 25.48
C ALA A 283 12.41 13.03 25.98
N VAL A 284 13.24 12.44 26.85
CA VAL A 284 13.63 12.87 28.19
C VAL A 284 14.93 12.13 28.52
N GLY A 285 16.02 12.88 28.72
CA GLY A 285 17.01 12.48 29.71
C GLY A 285 16.43 12.69 31.11
N LEU A 286 16.84 11.84 32.06
CA LEU A 286 16.53 11.84 33.50
C LEU A 286 15.26 11.08 33.91
N TYR A 287 15.41 9.77 34.16
CA TYR A 287 14.85 8.95 35.25
C TYR A 287 15.22 7.50 34.87
N ALA A 288 15.95 6.67 35.62
CA ALA A 288 16.45 6.69 36.98
C ALA A 288 17.73 5.82 37.02
N MET A 289 18.41 5.88 38.18
CA MET A 289 19.52 5.05 38.64
C MET A 289 19.61 3.63 38.06
#